data_AF-A0A6V7MWX0-F1
#
_entry.id   AF-A0A6V7MWX0-F1
#
_cell.length_a   1.000
_cell.length_b   1.000
_cell.length_c   1.000
_cell.angle_alpha   90.00
_cell.angle_beta   90.00
_cell.angle_gamma   90.00
#
_symmetry.space_group_name_H-M   'P 1'
#
loop_
_entity.id
_entity.type
_entity.pdbx_description
1 polymer ?
#
loop_
_entity_poly.entity_id
_entity_poly.type
_entity_poly.pdbx_seq_one_letter_code
_entity_poly.pdbx_strand_id
1 'polypeptide(L)'
;MTKSELIEILARRQAHLKADDVDLAVKSLLEMMGQALSDGDRIEIRGFGSFSLHYRPPRLGRNPKTGESVALPGKHVPHFKPGKELRERVSSVVPVDLLDAAD
;
A
#
# COMPACT_ATOMS: atom_id res chain seq x y z
N MET A 1 11.44 3.73 2.65
CA MET A 1 10.66 4.76 3.37
C MET A 1 9.72 4.09 4.35
N THR A 2 9.89 4.36 5.65
CA THR A 2 9.00 3.91 6.74
C THR A 2 7.94 4.97 7.06
N LYS A 3 6.93 4.64 7.88
CA LYS A 3 5.93 5.61 8.36
C LYS A 3 6.58 6.78 9.11
N SER A 4 7.53 6.49 10.00
CA SER A 4 8.22 7.52 10.80
C SER A 4 9.04 8.46 9.92
N GLU A 5 9.77 7.91 8.94
CA GLU A 5 10.50 8.71 7.94
C GLU A 5 9.56 9.61 7.13
N LEU A 6 8.39 9.10 6.71
CA LEU A 6 7.39 9.90 6.00
C LEU A 6 6.87 11.07 6.83
N ILE A 7 6.54 10.83 8.10
CA ILE A 7 6.06 11.87 9.03
C ILE A 7 7.13 12.93 9.24
N GLU A 8 8.37 12.53 9.46
CA GLU A 8 9.49 13.46 9.63
C GLU A 8 9.71 14.32 8.39
N ILE A 9 9.72 13.71 7.19
CA ILE A 9 9.84 14.45 5.93
C ILE A 9 8.68 15.42 5.75
N LEU A 10 7.44 15.02 6.07
CA LEU A 10 6.27 15.88 5.97
C LEU A 10 6.34 17.05 6.97
N ALA A 11 6.71 16.80 8.22
CA ALA A 11 6.85 17.84 9.24
C ALA A 11 7.92 18.89 8.85
N ARG A 12 9.06 18.44 8.31
CA ARG A 12 10.10 19.35 7.78
C ARG A 12 9.59 20.18 6.60
N ARG A 13 8.82 19.58 5.68
CA ARG A 13 8.25 20.29 4.52
C ARG A 13 7.13 21.25 4.90
N GLN A 14 6.37 20.93 5.93
CA GLN A 14 5.27 21.73 6.44
C GLN A 14 5.68 22.40 7.76
N ALA A 15 6.77 23.16 7.75
CA ALA A 15 7.36 23.77 8.94
C ALA A 15 6.43 24.75 9.70
N HIS A 16 5.31 25.14 9.08
CA HIS A 16 4.27 25.96 9.70
C HIS A 16 3.28 25.16 10.57
N LEU A 17 3.30 23.82 10.48
CA LEU A 17 2.50 22.91 11.31
C LEU A 17 3.35 22.38 12.46
N LYS A 18 2.71 22.04 13.58
CA LYS A 18 3.40 21.32 14.67
C LYS A 18 3.64 19.88 14.23
N ALA A 19 4.78 19.32 14.63
CA ALA A 19 5.13 17.93 14.30
C ALA A 19 4.06 16.93 14.79
N ASP A 20 3.50 17.16 15.98
CA ASP A 20 2.44 16.33 16.54
C ASP A 20 1.15 16.37 15.71
N ASP A 21 0.81 17.53 15.14
CA ASP A 21 -0.36 17.67 14.26
C ASP A 21 -0.14 16.89 12.94
N VAL A 22 1.09 16.88 12.41
CA VAL A 22 1.44 16.10 11.22
C VAL A 22 1.39 14.59 11.51
N ASP A 23 1.94 14.14 12.65
CA ASP A 23 1.86 12.75 13.09
C ASP A 23 0.40 12.30 13.24
N LEU A 24 -0.43 13.11 13.90
CA LEU A 24 -1.86 12.86 14.06
C LEU A 24 -2.56 12.77 12.70
N ALA A 25 -2.32 13.71 11.80
CA ALA A 25 -2.94 13.72 10.47
C ALA A 25 -2.60 12.45 9.66
N VAL A 26 -1.34 11.98 9.69
CA VAL A 26 -0.95 10.73 9.01
C VAL A 26 -1.62 9.51 9.66
N LYS A 27 -1.70 9.46 11.00
CA LYS A 27 -2.41 8.39 11.71
C LYS A 27 -3.89 8.34 11.32
N SER A 28 -4.58 9.48 11.39
CA SER A 28 -6.00 9.59 11.04
C SER A 28 -6.26 9.25 9.57
N LEU A 29 -5.38 9.65 8.65
CA LEU A 29 -5.50 9.26 7.24
C LEU A 29 -5.50 7.74 7.06
N LEU A 30 -4.53 7.05 7.68
CA LEU A 30 -4.42 5.59 7.56
C LEU A 30 -5.62 4.87 8.20
N GLU A 31 -6.12 5.38 9.32
CA GLU A 31 -7.32 4.87 9.99
C GLU A 31 -8.57 5.02 9.10
N MET A 32 -8.80 6.22 8.54
CA MET A 32 -9.92 6.45 7.61
C MET A 32 -9.85 5.55 6.38
N MET A 33 -8.65 5.32 5.83
CA MET A 33 -8.47 4.39 4.71
C MET A 33 -8.79 2.94 5.11
N GLY A 34 -8.38 2.52 6.31
CA GLY A 34 -8.71 1.21 6.86
C GLY A 34 -10.21 1.02 7.02
N GLN A 35 -10.89 2.02 7.61
CA GLN A 35 -12.33 1.99 7.85
C GLN A 35 -13.14 1.94 6.55
N ALA A 36 -12.81 2.81 5.58
CA ALA A 36 -13.49 2.79 4.28
C ALA A 36 -13.36 1.41 3.60
N LEU A 37 -12.18 0.79 3.63
CA LEU A 37 -12.02 -0.56 3.06
C LEU A 37 -12.77 -1.63 3.87
N SER A 38 -12.86 -1.54 5.19
CA SER A 38 -13.64 -2.51 5.98
C SER A 38 -15.15 -2.40 5.73
N ASP A 39 -15.62 -1.20 5.37
CA ASP A 39 -17.02 -0.95 5.04
C ASP A 39 -17.35 -1.35 3.59
N GLY A 40 -16.36 -1.80 2.82
CA GLY A 40 -16.51 -2.24 1.44
C GLY A 40 -16.36 -1.13 0.41
N ASP A 41 -16.00 0.08 0.84
CA ASP A 41 -15.84 1.23 -0.03
C ASP A 41 -14.57 1.15 -0.88
N ARG A 42 -14.58 1.93 -1.96
CA ARG A 42 -13.41 2.19 -2.79
C ARG A 42 -12.82 3.55 -2.45
N ILE A 43 -11.50 3.61 -2.30
CA ILE A 43 -10.76 4.87 -2.10
C ILE A 43 -10.08 5.23 -3.42
N GLU A 44 -10.23 6.48 -3.86
CA GLU A 44 -9.57 7.00 -5.04
C GLU A 44 -8.75 8.26 -4.71
N ILE A 45 -7.46 8.23 -5.04
CA ILE A 45 -6.54 9.35 -4.90
C ILE A 45 -6.02 9.67 -6.30
N ARG A 46 -6.62 10.68 -6.94
CA ARG A 46 -6.26 11.10 -8.31
C ARG A 46 -4.75 11.38 -8.42
N GLY A 47 -4.17 10.96 -9.54
CA GLY A 47 -2.71 10.99 -9.76
C GLY A 47 -1.96 9.83 -9.09
N PHE A 48 -2.41 9.32 -7.94
CA PHE A 48 -1.72 8.24 -7.23
C PHE A 48 -2.26 6.84 -7.57
N GLY A 49 -3.56 6.62 -7.39
CA GLY A 49 -4.18 5.31 -7.64
C GLY A 49 -5.49 5.11 -6.88
N SER A 50 -5.94 3.86 -6.82
CA SER A 50 -7.17 3.48 -6.12
C SER A 50 -6.99 2.21 -5.30
N PHE A 51 -7.66 2.16 -4.15
CA PHE A 51 -7.74 1.00 -3.28
C PHE A 51 -9.17 0.45 -3.31
N SER A 52 -9.29 -0.87 -3.41
CA SER A 52 -10.57 -1.57 -3.50
C SER A 52 -10.45 -2.96 -2.88
N LEU A 53 -11.57 -3.59 -2.56
CA LEU A 53 -11.59 -5.00 -2.17
C LEU A 53 -11.79 -5.91 -3.38
N HIS A 54 -11.00 -6.97 -3.47
CA HIS A 54 -11.25 -8.08 -4.39
C HIS A 54 -11.69 -9.32 -3.59
N TYR A 55 -12.83 -9.90 -3.95
CA TYR A 55 -13.25 -11.18 -3.37
C TYR A 55 -12.43 -12.32 -3.99
N ARG A 56 -11.80 -13.13 -3.13
CA ARG A 56 -11.15 -14.38 -3.52
C ARG A 56 -12.06 -15.54 -3.11
N PRO A 57 -12.53 -16.37 -4.05
CA PRO A 57 -13.38 -17.52 -3.72
C PRO A 57 -12.60 -18.56 -2.90
N PRO A 58 -13.32 -19.42 -2.14
CA PRO A 58 -12.70 -20.54 -1.43
C PRO A 58 -11.93 -21.45 -2.40
N ARG A 59 -10.80 -22.01 -1.95
CA ARG A 59 -9.98 -22.94 -2.73
C ARG A 59 -9.17 -23.87 -1.86
N LEU A 60 -8.61 -24.93 -2.44
CA LEU A 60 -7.61 -25.76 -1.77
C LEU A 60 -6.22 -25.12 -1.95
N GLY A 61 -5.53 -24.92 -0.82
CA GLY A 61 -4.11 -24.60 -0.78
C GLY A 61 -3.29 -25.83 -0.42
N ARG A 62 -1.97 -25.66 -0.33
CA ARG A 62 -1.07 -26.68 0.21
C ARG A 62 -0.24 -26.10 1.35
N ASN A 63 -0.04 -26.89 2.40
CA ASN A 63 0.91 -26.55 3.45
C ASN A 63 2.33 -26.53 2.86
N PRO A 64 3.07 -25.41 2.89
CA PRO A 64 4.42 -25.34 2.32
C PRO A 64 5.41 -26.32 2.95
N LYS A 65 5.16 -26.76 4.20
CA LYS A 65 6.03 -27.68 4.94
C LYS A 65 5.70 -29.16 4.69
N THR A 66 4.42 -29.52 4.60
CA THR A 66 3.99 -30.94 4.51
C THR A 66 3.43 -31.34 3.15
N GLY A 67 3.08 -30.39 2.29
CA GLY A 67 2.43 -30.63 1.00
C GLY A 67 0.95 -31.01 1.08
N GLU A 68 0.41 -31.20 2.28
CA GLU A 68 -0.98 -31.57 2.51
C GLU A 68 -1.95 -30.48 2.02
N SER A 69 -3.12 -30.92 1.55
CA SER A 69 -4.17 -30.00 1.09
C SER A 69 -4.88 -29.36 2.27
N VAL A 70 -5.03 -28.04 2.24
CA VAL A 70 -5.72 -27.27 3.30
C VAL A 70 -6.81 -26.41 2.66
N ALA A 71 -8.01 -26.46 3.21
CA ALA A 71 -9.11 -25.60 2.76
C ALA A 71 -8.83 -24.14 3.13
N LEU A 72 -8.89 -23.25 2.14
CA LEU A 72 -8.78 -21.81 2.32
C LEU A 72 -10.17 -21.19 2.12
N PRO A 73 -10.76 -20.55 3.14
CA PRO A 73 -12.06 -19.91 3.00
C PRO A 73 -11.99 -18.72 2.04
N GLY A 74 -13.13 -18.39 1.45
CA GLY A 74 -13.27 -17.19 0.64
C GLY A 74 -13.09 -15.94 1.49
N LYS A 75 -12.46 -14.91 0.95
CA LYS A 75 -12.22 -13.66 1.67
C LYS A 75 -12.02 -12.47 0.73
N HIS A 76 -12.35 -11.28 1.21
CA HIS A 76 -11.90 -10.06 0.58
C HIS A 76 -10.42 -9.82 0.86
N VAL A 77 -9.72 -9.26 -0.12
CA VAL A 77 -8.35 -8.75 0.04
C VAL A 77 -8.28 -7.32 -0.50
N PRO A 78 -7.50 -6.43 0.13
CA PRO A 78 -7.19 -5.14 -0.45
C PRO A 78 -6.44 -5.31 -1.77
N HIS A 79 -6.77 -4.47 -2.73
CA HIS A 79 -6.11 -4.36 -4.02
C HIS A 79 -5.84 -2.89 -4.32
N PHE A 80 -4.58 -2.57 -4.60
CA PHE A 80 -4.17 -1.26 -5.07
C PHE A 80 -3.96 -1.29 -6.59
N LYS A 81 -4.65 -0.39 -7.30
CA LYS A 81 -4.42 -0.14 -8.72
C LYS A 81 -3.67 1.19 -8.88
N PRO A 82 -2.40 1.17 -9.30
CA PRO A 82 -1.63 2.39 -9.56
C PRO A 82 -2.31 3.28 -10.60
N GLY A 83 -2.27 4.60 -10.37
CA GLY A 83 -2.69 5.62 -11.34
C GLY A 83 -1.73 5.72 -12.52
N LYS A 84 -2.14 6.46 -13.56
CA LYS A 84 -1.29 6.71 -14.74
C LYS A 84 0.00 7.45 -14.34
N GLU A 85 -0.12 8.56 -13.63
CA GLU A 85 1.03 9.38 -13.24
C GLU A 85 2.02 8.59 -12.36
N LEU A 86 1.52 7.80 -11.40
CA LEU A 86 2.40 6.96 -10.59
C LEU A 86 3.17 5.94 -11.45
N ARG A 87 2.50 5.27 -12.41
CA ARG A 87 3.16 4.34 -13.33
C ARG A 87 4.24 5.03 -14.17
N GLU A 88 3.95 6.21 -14.69
CA GLU A 88 4.90 7.00 -15.50
C GLU A 88 6.11 7.47 -14.68
N ARG A 89 5.91 7.87 -13.41
CA ARG A 89 7.01 8.28 -12.53
C ARG A 89 7.99 7.15 -12.22
N VAL A 90 7.54 5.90 -12.26
CA VAL A 90 8.37 4.73 -11.90
C VAL A 90 8.83 3.92 -13.11
N SER A 91 8.35 4.21 -14.32
CA SER A 91 8.64 3.39 -15.50
C SER A 91 10.12 3.38 -15.91
N SER A 92 10.89 4.39 -15.51
CA SER A 92 12.32 4.52 -15.81
C SER A 92 13.23 4.11 -14.64
N VAL A 93 12.69 3.57 -13.55
CA VAL A 93 13.49 3.15 -12.41
C VAL A 93 14.23 1.86 -12.79
N VAL A 94 15.56 1.93 -12.80
CA VAL A 94 16.43 0.76 -13.01
C VAL A 94 16.64 0.07 -11.66
N PRO A 95 16.38 -1.24 -11.55
CA PRO A 95 16.73 -2.03 -10.37
C PRO A 95 18.22 -1.92 -10.04
N VAL A 96 18.55 -1.72 -8.76
CA VAL A 96 19.93 -1.50 -8.30
C VAL A 96 20.82 -2.71 -8.63
N ASP A 97 20.27 -3.91 -8.57
CA ASP A 97 20.91 -5.18 -8.94
C ASP A 97 21.28 -5.30 -10.42
N LEU A 98 20.68 -4.48 -11.30
CA LEU A 98 21.06 -4.42 -12.72
C LEU A 98 22.12 -3.35 -13.01
N LEU A 99 22.44 -2.48 -12.04
CA LEU A 99 23.53 -1.51 -12.15
C LEU A 99 24.88 -2.15 -11.79
N ASP A 100 24.88 -3.03 -10.78
CA ASP A 100 26.10 -3.71 -10.30
C ASP A 100 26.58 -4.84 -11.23
N ALA A 101 25.77 -5.26 -12.20
CA ALA A 101 26.12 -6.30 -13.19
C ALA A 101 26.78 -5.74 -14.47
N ALA A 102 26.94 -4.42 -14.55
CA ALA A 102 27.46 -3.71 -15.72
C ALA A 102 28.90 -3.16 -15.52
N ASP A 103 29.50 -3.37 -14.34
CA ASP A 103 30.91 -3.10 -14.00
C ASP A 103 31.69 -4.42 -13.79
#